data_AF-A0A401U1Z8-F1
#
_entry.id   AF-A0A401U1Z8-F1
#
_cell.length_a   1.000
_cell.length_b   1.000
_cell.length_c   1.000
_cell.angle_alpha   90.00
_cell.angle_beta   90.00
_cell.angle_gamma   90.00
#
_symmetry.space_group_name_H-M   'P 1'
#
loop_
_entity.id
_entity.type
_entity.pdbx_description
1 polymer ?
#
loop_
_entity_poly.entity_id
_entity_poly.type
_entity_poly.pdbx_seq_one_letter_code
_entity_poly.pdbx_strand_id
1 'polypeptide(L)'
;MSFRRDYLSKPIFSWARGVLPTMSDTEREALEAGDVWWDADLFTGNPDWSKLLAFAPARLTDEESAFLHGPVDELCAMLDEWKINWEWRDLPPEV
;
A
#
# COMPACT_ATOMS: atom_id res chain seq x y z
N MET A 1 -2.03 9.75 40.09
CA MET A 1 -2.69 10.64 39.11
C MET A 1 -1.68 11.69 38.71
N SER A 2 -1.49 11.94 37.41
CA SER A 2 -0.50 12.91 36.92
C SER A 2 -1.25 14.17 36.50
N PHE A 3 -0.91 15.32 37.08
CA PHE A 3 -1.54 16.61 36.76
C PHE A 3 -1.56 16.87 35.25
N ARG A 4 -0.45 16.59 34.57
CA ARG A 4 -0.34 16.68 33.11
C ARG A 4 -1.39 15.82 32.41
N ARG A 5 -1.56 14.57 32.82
CA ARG A 5 -2.51 13.66 32.18
C ARG A 5 -3.95 14.11 32.41
N ASP A 6 -4.28 14.44 33.66
CA ASP A 6 -5.66 14.57 34.09
C ASP A 6 -6.24 15.97 33.83
N TYR A 7 -5.42 17.03 33.84
CA TYR A 7 -5.86 18.42 33.66
C TYR A 7 -5.38 19.09 32.37
N LEU A 8 -4.37 18.55 31.68
CA LEU A 8 -3.88 19.12 30.41
C LEU A 8 -4.18 18.18 29.24
N SER A 9 -3.66 16.96 29.26
CA SER A 9 -3.76 16.04 28.11
C SER A 9 -5.18 15.55 27.84
N LYS A 10 -5.96 15.20 28.87
CA LYS A 10 -7.34 14.69 28.70
C LYS A 10 -8.29 15.70 28.05
N PRO A 11 -8.40 16.96 28.53
CA PRO A 11 -9.27 17.95 27.90
C PRO A 11 -8.88 18.25 26.44
N ILE A 12 -7.57 18.40 26.18
CA ILE A 12 -7.05 18.67 24.83
C ILE A 12 -7.38 17.51 23.89
N PHE A 13 -7.16 16.26 24.33
CA PHE A 13 -7.49 15.08 23.53
C PHE A 13 -9.00 14.96 23.26
N SER A 14 -9.84 15.27 24.26
CA SER A 14 -11.30 15.23 24.09
C SER A 14 -11.79 16.24 23.05
N TRP A 15 -11.20 17.42 23.02
CA TRP A 15 -11.49 18.42 21.99
C TRP A 15 -10.97 17.97 20.61
N ALA A 16 -9.70 17.56 20.54
CA ALA A 16 -9.07 17.10 19.30
C ALA A 16 -9.83 15.93 18.65
N ARG A 17 -10.27 14.96 19.45
CA ARG A 17 -11.06 13.81 18.98
C ARG A 17 -12.40 14.22 18.35
N GLY A 18 -12.99 15.34 18.78
CA GLY A 18 -14.25 15.84 18.23
C GLY A 18 -14.10 16.63 16.93
N VAL A 19 -12.92 17.18 16.65
CA VAL A 19 -12.64 17.99 15.45
C VAL A 19 -11.89 17.23 14.36
N LEU A 20 -11.17 16.17 14.72
CA LEU A 20 -10.47 15.33 13.76
C LEU A 20 -11.49 14.53 12.95
N PRO A 21 -11.40 14.57 11.61
CA PRO A 21 -12.26 13.75 10.76
C PRO A 21 -12.01 12.26 11.06
N THR A 22 -13.07 11.47 10.96
CA THR A 22 -12.94 10.01 10.97
C THR A 22 -12.19 9.60 9.71
N MET A 23 -11.06 8.93 9.88
CA MET A 23 -10.29 8.33 8.80
C MET A 23 -11.21 7.48 7.91
N SER A 24 -11.24 7.79 6.62
CA SER A 24 -11.99 7.01 5.64
C SER A 24 -11.43 5.59 5.53
N ASP A 25 -12.25 4.65 5.08
CA ASP A 25 -11.82 3.25 4.97
C ASP A 25 -10.65 3.10 3.97
N THR A 26 -10.65 3.88 2.88
CA THR A 26 -9.55 3.91 1.90
C THR A 26 -8.27 4.52 2.47
N GLU A 27 -8.37 5.59 3.27
CA GLU A 27 -7.20 6.16 3.97
C GLU A 27 -6.65 5.19 5.01
N ARG A 28 -7.52 4.44 5.68
CA ARG A 28 -7.13 3.41 6.64
C ARG A 28 -6.38 2.29 5.96
N GLU A 29 -6.92 1.77 4.87
CA GLU A 29 -6.24 0.75 4.06
C GLU A 29 -4.91 1.26 3.52
N ALA A 30 -4.82 2.52 3.08
CA ALA A 30 -3.54 3.09 2.64
C ALA A 30 -2.49 3.21 3.78
N LEU A 31 -2.92 3.51 5.01
CA LEU A 31 -2.03 3.60 6.17
C LEU A 31 -1.70 2.24 6.79
N GLU A 32 -2.63 1.27 6.76
CA GLU A 32 -2.44 -0.09 7.24
C GLU A 32 -1.72 -0.98 6.21
N ALA A 33 -1.80 -0.65 4.92
CA ALA A 33 -1.03 -1.33 3.86
C ALA A 33 0.49 -1.10 3.98
N GLY A 34 0.91 -0.12 4.78
CA GLY A 34 2.32 0.19 5.03
C GLY A 34 2.83 -0.39 6.34
N ASP A 35 3.14 -1.68 6.37
CA ASP A 35 4.06 -2.20 7.39
C ASP A 35 5.50 -2.00 6.92
N VAL A 36 6.39 -1.69 7.85
CA VAL A 36 7.84 -1.60 7.60
C VAL A 36 8.35 -3.04 7.56
N TRP A 37 8.85 -3.50 6.40
CA TRP A 37 9.22 -4.91 6.17
C TRP A 37 10.71 -5.13 6.45
N TRP A 38 11.51 -5.26 5.39
CA TRP A 38 12.96 -5.46 5.50
C TRP A 38 13.72 -4.14 5.63
N ASP A 39 13.12 -3.05 5.16
CA ASP A 39 13.65 -1.69 5.17
C ASP A 39 13.73 -1.13 6.59
N ALA A 40 12.78 -1.47 7.46
CA ALA A 40 12.81 -1.14 8.88
C ALA A 40 14.12 -1.59 9.54
N ASP A 41 14.48 -2.85 9.29
CA ASP A 41 15.68 -3.50 9.85
C ASP A 41 16.93 -2.80 9.33
N LEU A 42 16.96 -2.47 8.03
CA LEU A 42 18.06 -1.74 7.40
C LEU A 42 18.25 -0.35 8.01
N PHE A 43 17.16 0.37 8.30
CA PHE A 43 17.21 1.71 8.88
C PHE A 43 17.57 1.76 10.37
N THR A 44 17.66 0.62 11.05
CA THR A 44 18.18 0.57 12.44
C THR A 44 19.69 0.85 12.51
N GLY A 45 20.42 0.75 11.39
CA GLY A 45 21.88 0.85 11.34
C GLY A 45 22.62 -0.42 11.80
N ASN A 46 21.90 -1.44 12.27
CA ASN A 46 22.45 -2.76 12.60
C ASN A 46 21.45 -3.87 12.19
N PRO A 47 21.23 -4.09 10.89
CA PRO A 47 20.27 -5.08 10.41
C PRO A 47 20.69 -6.51 10.72
N ASP A 48 19.72 -7.38 11.00
CA ASP A 48 19.93 -8.83 11.04
C ASP A 48 20.03 -9.41 9.62
N TRP A 49 21.26 -9.56 9.12
CA TRP A 49 21.53 -10.14 7.80
C TRP A 49 21.07 -11.58 7.65
N SER A 50 21.05 -12.38 8.72
CA SER A 50 20.61 -13.78 8.64
C SER A 50 19.11 -13.84 8.36
N LYS A 51 18.33 -12.97 9.01
CA LYS A 51 16.90 -12.79 8.74
C LYS A 51 16.67 -12.29 7.31
N LEU A 52 17.41 -11.27 6.86
CA LEU A 52 17.23 -10.69 5.53
C LEU A 52 17.51 -11.70 4.40
N LEU A 53 18.56 -12.50 4.53
CA LEU A 53 18.92 -13.50 3.54
C LEU A 53 18.05 -14.77 3.58
N ALA A 54 17.33 -14.99 4.69
CA ALA A 54 16.41 -16.12 4.84
C ALA A 54 15.05 -15.89 4.18
N PHE A 55 14.73 -14.68 3.73
CA PHE A 55 13.48 -14.41 3.02
C PHE A 55 13.41 -15.24 1.74
N ALA A 56 12.38 -16.09 1.66
CA ALA A 56 12.12 -16.88 0.47
C ALA A 56 11.76 -15.95 -0.71
N PRO A 57 12.21 -16.27 -1.93
CA PRO A 57 11.74 -15.56 -3.12
C PRO A 57 10.21 -15.62 -3.19
N ALA A 58 9.57 -14.49 -3.48
CA ALA A 58 8.15 -14.46 -3.77
C ALA A 58 7.88 -15.38 -4.98
N ARG A 59 6.89 -16.25 -4.84
CA ARG A 59 6.44 -17.14 -5.90
C ARG A 59 4.95 -16.93 -6.10
N LEU A 60 4.56 -16.89 -7.35
CA LEU A 60 3.15 -16.91 -7.72
C LEU A 60 2.60 -18.32 -7.46
N THR A 61 1.39 -18.37 -6.96
CA THR A 61 0.56 -19.58 -7.01
C THR A 61 0.21 -19.91 -8.47
N ASP A 62 -0.20 -21.16 -8.72
CA ASP A 62 -0.61 -21.57 -10.06
C ASP A 62 -1.79 -20.74 -10.58
N GLU A 63 -2.71 -20.34 -9.69
CA GLU A 63 -3.85 -19.48 -10.01
C GLU A 63 -3.40 -18.06 -10.40
N GLU A 64 -2.52 -17.44 -9.62
CA GLU A 64 -1.99 -16.11 -9.92
C GLU A 64 -1.17 -16.11 -11.22
N SER A 65 -0.38 -17.16 -11.44
CA SER A 65 0.39 -17.32 -12.67
C SER A 65 -0.53 -17.50 -13.88
N ALA A 66 -1.59 -18.30 -13.76
CA ALA A 66 -2.59 -18.47 -14.83
C ALA A 66 -3.37 -17.18 -15.11
N PHE A 67 -3.67 -16.37 -14.08
CA PHE A 67 -4.33 -15.08 -14.26
C PHE A 67 -3.42 -14.07 -14.99
N LEU A 68 -2.15 -13.98 -14.58
CA LEU A 68 -1.18 -13.08 -15.21
C LEU A 68 -0.88 -13.49 -16.66
N HIS A 69 -0.65 -14.78 -16.90
CA HIS A 69 -0.27 -15.27 -18.24
C HIS A 69 -1.44 -15.61 -19.16
N GLY A 70 -2.67 -15.34 -18.73
CA GLY A 70 -3.87 -15.50 -19.53
C GLY A 70 -4.59 -14.16 -19.65
N PRO A 71 -5.59 -13.88 -18.79
CA PRO A 71 -6.37 -12.64 -18.84
C PRO A 71 -5.55 -11.35 -18.94
N VAL A 72 -4.47 -11.21 -18.17
CA VAL A 72 -3.68 -9.97 -18.17
C VAL A 72 -2.87 -9.84 -19.46
N ASP A 73 -2.19 -10.89 -19.90
CA ASP A 73 -1.45 -10.88 -21.18
C ASP A 73 -2.39 -10.62 -22.37
N GLU A 74 -3.61 -11.17 -22.35
CA GLU A 74 -4.64 -10.90 -23.38
C GLU A 74 -5.03 -9.42 -23.40
N LEU A 75 -5.35 -8.85 -22.23
CA LEU A 75 -5.66 -7.43 -22.11
C LEU A 75 -4.50 -6.55 -22.59
N CYS A 76 -3.26 -6.86 -22.19
CA CYS A 76 -2.09 -6.11 -22.62
C CYS A 76 -1.90 -6.17 -24.15
N ALA A 77 -2.22 -7.29 -24.80
CA ALA A 77 -2.15 -7.43 -26.25
C ALA A 77 -3.23 -6.62 -27.00
N MET A 78 -4.36 -6.31 -26.35
CA MET A 78 -5.41 -5.45 -26.89
C MET A 78 -5.04 -3.96 -26.86
N LEU A 79 -4.04 -3.57 -26.07
CA LEU A 79 -3.68 -2.18 -25.82
C LEU A 79 -2.50 -1.73 -26.68
N ASP A 80 -2.65 -0.56 -27.31
CA ASP A 80 -1.57 0.16 -28.00
C ASP A 80 -1.30 1.47 -27.26
N GLU A 81 -0.22 1.49 -26.47
CA GLU A 81 0.12 2.62 -25.60
C GLU A 81 0.27 3.94 -26.38
N TRP A 82 0.86 3.90 -27.57
CA TRP A 82 1.09 5.10 -28.37
C TRP A 82 -0.25 5.66 -28.84
N LYS A 83 -1.11 4.81 -29.40
CA LYS A 83 -2.43 5.27 -29.88
C LYS A 83 -3.29 5.80 -28.74
N ILE A 84 -3.33 5.11 -27.61
CA ILE A 84 -4.12 5.51 -26.44
C ILE A 84 -3.71 6.91 -25.99
N ASN A 85 -2.42 7.17 -25.82
CA ASN A 85 -1.96 8.45 -25.28
C ASN A 85 -1.93 9.58 -26.31
N TRP A 86 -1.57 9.29 -27.56
CA TRP A 86 -1.26 10.34 -28.56
C TRP A 86 -2.30 10.51 -29.66
N GLU A 87 -3.01 9.45 -30.05
CA GLU A 87 -3.96 9.49 -31.17
C GLU A 87 -5.41 9.56 -30.69
N TRP A 88 -5.85 8.56 -29.94
CA TRP A 88 -7.23 8.43 -29.46
C TRP A 88 -7.50 9.30 -28.24
N ARG A 89 -6.47 9.52 -27.41
CA ARG A 89 -6.59 10.13 -26.08
C ARG A 89 -7.60 9.41 -25.18
N ASP A 90 -7.79 8.13 -25.44
CA ASP A 90 -8.71 7.25 -24.73
C ASP A 90 -8.35 5.78 -25.02
N LEU A 91 -8.95 4.88 -24.25
CA LEU A 91 -8.86 3.43 -24.47
C LEU A 91 -9.67 3.00 -25.70
N PRO A 92 -9.25 1.90 -26.38
CA PRO A 92 -10.04 1.33 -27.45
C PRO A 92 -11.38 0.78 -26.92
N PRO A 93 -12.51 0.88 -27.67
CA PRO A 93 -13.84 0.48 -27.19
C PRO A 93 -13.99 -1.00 -26.81
N GLU A 94 -13.12 -1.85 -27.35
CA GLU A 94 -13.08 -3.29 -27.08
C GLU A 94 -12.45 -3.67 -25.73
N VAL A 95 -11.81 -2.71 -25.04
CA VAL A 95 -11.24 -2.86 -23.69
C VAL A 95 -12.19 -2.28 -22.64
#